data_AF-A0A7S1N906-F1
#
_entry.id   AF-A0A7S1N906-F1
#
_cell.length_a   1.000
_cell.length_b   1.000
_cell.length_c   1.000
_cell.angle_alpha   90.00
_cell.angle_beta   90.00
_cell.angle_gamma   90.00
#
_symmetry.space_group_name_H-M   'P 1'
#
loop_
_entity.id
_entity.type
_entity.pdbx_description
1 polymer ?
#
loop_
_entity_poly.entity_id
_entity_poly.type
_entity_poly.pdbx_seq_one_letter_code
_entity_poly.pdbx_strand_id
1 'polypeptide(L)'
;RLLTMAKQRMRISSGLCARFNVQIPSVPLHDLREVFKFMDLDNSGLVSEIEFLSTLRAAGCKGLKFYPLDRDIPFKEFRKVLKEIHNTQPLLNITGRVLNYVRKMRKEEMEHMAESAEVEFLSRDLSTPGMRDLAEVSREDIRRAFDLLDYDRTGTLTQAELDKFMTSVGATLSWKLYARGRIKTELNFPEFEQMILAYEEGYPEYGLEEKLVKLVEDTE
;
A
#
# COMPACT_ATOMS: atom_id res chain seq x y z
N ARG A 1 -23.73 -33.17 -14.20
CA ARG A 1 -23.63 -34.39 -13.34
C ARG A 1 -22.79 -34.15 -12.08
N LEU A 2 -21.67 -33.40 -12.15
CA LEU A 2 -20.85 -33.05 -10.97
C LEU A 2 -21.59 -32.17 -9.93
N LEU A 3 -22.34 -31.16 -10.39
CA LEU A 3 -23.29 -30.37 -9.56
C LEU A 3 -24.35 -31.23 -8.84
N THR A 4 -24.67 -32.40 -9.40
CA THR A 4 -25.66 -33.33 -8.85
C THR A 4 -25.06 -34.23 -7.75
N MET A 5 -23.80 -34.62 -7.88
CA MET A 5 -23.08 -35.39 -6.85
C MET A 5 -22.62 -34.52 -5.68
N ALA A 6 -22.28 -33.25 -5.92
CA ALA A 6 -22.01 -32.27 -4.88
C ALA A 6 -23.23 -32.08 -3.95
N LYS A 7 -24.45 -32.00 -4.53
CA LYS A 7 -25.71 -31.89 -3.77
C LYS A 7 -25.95 -33.06 -2.81
N GLN A 8 -25.49 -34.27 -3.14
CA GLN A 8 -25.75 -35.46 -2.32
C GLN A 8 -24.79 -35.58 -1.12
N ARG A 9 -23.56 -35.05 -1.23
CA ARG A 9 -22.64 -34.92 -0.09
C ARG A 9 -22.97 -33.73 0.83
N MET A 10 -23.64 -32.69 0.31
CA MET A 10 -24.04 -31.51 1.10
C MET A 10 -25.09 -31.78 2.20
N ARG A 11 -25.90 -32.85 2.09
CA ARG A 11 -26.88 -33.21 3.14
C ARG A 11 -26.24 -33.62 4.48
N ILE A 12 -24.97 -34.04 4.47
CA ILE A 12 -24.26 -34.48 5.69
C ILE A 12 -23.57 -33.30 6.38
N SER A 13 -23.12 -32.27 5.65
CA SER A 13 -22.45 -31.11 6.25
C SER A 13 -23.41 -30.01 6.73
N SER A 14 -24.64 -29.94 6.19
CA SER A 14 -25.63 -28.92 6.57
C SER A 14 -26.04 -29.00 8.06
N GLY A 15 -25.94 -30.18 8.70
CA GLY A 15 -26.21 -30.34 10.13
C GLY A 15 -25.12 -29.78 11.05
N LEU A 16 -23.88 -29.66 10.56
CA LEU A 16 -22.75 -29.13 11.32
C LEU A 16 -22.77 -27.59 11.37
N CYS A 17 -23.09 -26.91 10.27
CA CYS A 17 -23.20 -25.45 10.26
C CYS A 17 -24.32 -24.93 11.18
N ALA A 18 -25.45 -25.64 11.25
CA ALA A 18 -26.57 -25.26 12.11
C ALA A 18 -26.22 -25.29 13.61
N ARG A 19 -25.22 -26.09 14.02
CA ARG A 19 -24.82 -26.22 15.42
C ARG A 19 -23.88 -25.13 15.93
N PHE A 20 -23.15 -24.43 15.04
CA PHE A 20 -22.09 -23.52 15.46
C PHE A 20 -22.41 -22.02 15.29
N ASN A 21 -23.59 -21.65 14.80
CA ASN A 21 -24.03 -20.25 14.59
C ASN A 21 -22.90 -19.32 14.07
N VAL A 22 -22.05 -19.85 13.18
CA VAL A 22 -20.89 -19.11 12.67
C VAL A 22 -21.42 -18.14 11.64
N GLN A 23 -21.52 -16.86 12.00
CA GLN A 23 -21.79 -15.82 11.03
C GLN A 23 -20.65 -15.78 10.02
N ILE A 24 -20.99 -15.93 8.74
CA ILE A 24 -20.06 -15.75 7.65
C ILE A 24 -19.56 -14.31 7.73
N PRO A 25 -18.25 -14.06 7.94
CA PRO A 25 -17.75 -12.70 7.89
C PRO A 25 -18.08 -12.14 6.51
N SER A 26 -18.86 -11.06 6.48
CA SER A 26 -19.20 -10.37 5.24
C SER A 26 -17.95 -9.68 4.71
N VAL A 27 -17.23 -10.36 3.82
CA VAL A 27 -16.03 -9.81 3.19
C VAL A 27 -16.44 -8.70 2.20
N PRO A 28 -15.88 -7.49 2.31
CA PRO A 28 -16.14 -6.41 1.36
C PRO A 28 -15.85 -6.83 -0.09
N LEU A 29 -16.60 -6.28 -1.05
CA LEU A 29 -16.39 -6.58 -2.47
C LEU A 29 -15.01 -6.16 -2.99
N HIS A 30 -14.46 -5.07 -2.44
CA HIS A 30 -13.13 -4.57 -2.76
C HIS A 30 -12.07 -5.62 -2.43
N ASP A 31 -12.09 -6.14 -1.20
CA ASP A 31 -11.19 -7.18 -0.71
C ASP A 31 -11.22 -8.45 -1.58
N LEU A 32 -12.41 -8.88 -2.02
CA LEU A 32 -12.54 -10.02 -2.93
C LEU A 32 -11.90 -9.77 -4.29
N ARG A 33 -11.98 -8.53 -4.79
CA ARG A 33 -11.38 -8.15 -6.07
C ARG A 33 -9.86 -8.13 -5.98
N GLU A 34 -9.32 -7.72 -4.84
CA GLU A 34 -7.87 -7.79 -4.59
C GLU A 34 -7.37 -9.22 -4.54
N VAL A 35 -8.08 -10.11 -3.83
CA VAL A 35 -7.75 -11.53 -3.80
C VAL A 35 -7.81 -12.14 -5.19
N PHE A 36 -8.83 -11.81 -5.98
CA PHE A 36 -8.94 -12.29 -7.36
C PHE A 36 -7.75 -11.85 -8.21
N LYS A 37 -7.41 -10.55 -8.20
CA LYS A 37 -6.25 -10.02 -8.93
C LYS A 37 -4.93 -10.65 -8.50
N PHE A 38 -4.80 -10.98 -7.21
CA PHE A 38 -3.60 -11.64 -6.71
C PHE A 38 -3.53 -13.12 -7.14
N MET A 39 -4.68 -13.78 -7.32
CA MET A 39 -4.75 -15.16 -7.81
C MET A 39 -4.51 -15.27 -9.30
N ASP A 40 -4.98 -14.29 -10.08
CA ASP A 40 -4.84 -14.19 -11.54
C ASP A 40 -3.40 -13.78 -11.90
N LEU A 41 -2.48 -14.75 -11.87
CA LEU A 41 -1.04 -14.54 -12.02
C LEU A 41 -0.68 -14.14 -13.46
N ASP A 42 -1.45 -14.63 -14.43
CA ASP A 42 -1.26 -14.31 -15.84
C ASP A 42 -2.03 -13.06 -16.29
N ASN A 43 -2.83 -12.45 -15.41
CA ASN A 43 -3.70 -11.30 -15.67
C ASN A 43 -4.69 -11.56 -16.81
N SER A 44 -5.12 -12.80 -17.01
CA SER A 44 -6.12 -13.19 -18.01
C SER A 44 -7.53 -12.66 -17.68
N GLY A 45 -7.75 -12.20 -16.44
CA GLY A 45 -9.08 -11.87 -15.92
C GLY A 45 -9.89 -13.10 -15.53
N LEU A 46 -9.24 -14.27 -15.52
CA LEU A 46 -9.77 -15.56 -15.14
C LEU A 46 -8.84 -16.16 -14.07
N VAL A 47 -9.37 -17.05 -13.22
CA VAL A 47 -8.53 -17.79 -12.27
C VAL A 47 -8.61 -19.26 -12.63
N SER A 48 -7.49 -19.80 -13.08
CA SER A 48 -7.32 -21.23 -13.38
C SER A 48 -7.27 -22.06 -12.10
N GLU A 49 -7.43 -23.38 -12.25
CA GLU A 49 -7.32 -24.30 -11.12
C GLU A 49 -5.94 -24.23 -10.46
N ILE A 50 -4.88 -24.14 -11.26
CA ILE A 50 -3.50 -24.13 -10.79
C ILE A 50 -3.22 -22.87 -9.98
N GLU A 51 -3.63 -21.71 -10.48
CA GLU A 51 -3.54 -20.43 -9.76
C GLU A 51 -4.28 -20.47 -8.45
N PHE A 52 -5.54 -20.93 -8.48
CA PHE A 52 -6.38 -21.02 -7.30
C PHE A 52 -5.74 -21.89 -6.21
N LEU A 53 -5.26 -23.08 -6.59
CA LEU A 53 -4.62 -24.02 -5.69
C LEU A 53 -3.27 -23.52 -5.16
N SER A 54 -2.49 -22.87 -6.02
CA SER A 54 -1.19 -22.32 -5.65
C SER A 54 -1.34 -21.24 -4.59
N THR A 55 -2.26 -20.30 -4.78
CA THR A 55 -2.55 -19.26 -3.77
C THR A 55 -3.09 -19.84 -2.47
N LEU A 56 -3.98 -20.84 -2.53
CA LEU A 56 -4.48 -21.49 -1.30
C LEU A 56 -3.39 -22.22 -0.53
N ARG A 57 -2.49 -22.90 -1.24
CA ARG A 57 -1.34 -23.59 -0.65
C ARG A 57 -0.40 -22.57 0.01
N ALA A 58 -0.12 -21.47 -0.68
CA ALA A 58 0.71 -20.38 -0.16
C ALA A 58 0.08 -19.70 1.07
N ALA A 59 -1.24 -19.53 1.09
CA ALA A 59 -2.00 -19.03 2.23
C ALA A 59 -2.13 -20.06 3.39
N GLY A 60 -1.45 -21.20 3.32
CA GLY A 60 -1.45 -22.21 4.39
C GLY A 60 -2.75 -23.01 4.51
N CYS A 61 -3.60 -23.01 3.49
CA CYS A 61 -4.82 -23.81 3.46
C CYS A 61 -4.50 -25.28 3.08
N LYS A 62 -3.88 -26.01 4.01
CA LYS A 62 -3.60 -27.44 3.87
C LYS A 62 -4.86 -28.27 4.14
N GLY A 63 -4.99 -29.41 3.47
CA GLY A 63 -6.05 -30.39 3.75
C GLY A 63 -7.43 -30.04 3.19
N LEU A 64 -7.53 -29.07 2.28
CA LEU A 64 -8.74 -28.82 1.51
C LEU A 64 -9.07 -30.07 0.68
N LYS A 65 -10.21 -30.72 0.98
CA LYS A 65 -10.81 -31.71 0.08
C LYS A 65 -11.34 -30.94 -1.13
N PHE A 66 -10.48 -30.79 -2.13
CA PHE A 66 -10.72 -29.90 -3.24
C PHE A 66 -11.68 -30.51 -4.26
N TYR A 67 -12.57 -29.69 -4.79
CA TYR A 67 -13.35 -30.03 -5.97
C TYR A 67 -12.57 -29.49 -7.17
N PRO A 68 -12.13 -30.35 -8.10
CA PRO A 68 -11.43 -29.87 -9.28
C PRO A 68 -12.27 -28.79 -9.95
N LEU A 69 -11.62 -27.70 -10.33
CA LEU A 69 -12.27 -26.63 -11.07
C LEU A 69 -12.31 -27.09 -12.52
N ASP A 70 -13.50 -27.47 -12.99
CA ASP A 70 -13.68 -27.97 -14.35
C ASP A 70 -13.41 -26.90 -15.45
N ARG A 71 -13.17 -25.64 -15.05
CA ARG A 71 -12.93 -24.49 -15.93
C ARG A 71 -12.33 -23.32 -15.15
N ASP A 72 -11.73 -22.38 -15.87
CA ASP A 72 -11.28 -21.11 -15.32
C ASP A 72 -12.45 -20.25 -14.86
N ILE A 73 -12.25 -19.53 -13.77
CA ILE A 73 -13.33 -18.84 -13.06
C ILE A 73 -13.24 -17.33 -13.31
N PRO A 74 -14.25 -16.70 -13.93
CA PRO A 74 -14.30 -15.24 -13.99
C PRO A 74 -14.69 -14.65 -12.62
N PHE A 75 -14.30 -13.40 -12.35
CA PHE A 75 -14.58 -12.72 -11.07
C PHE A 75 -16.06 -12.78 -10.63
N LYS A 76 -17.00 -12.69 -11.58
CA LYS A 76 -18.45 -12.78 -11.31
C LYS A 76 -18.85 -14.12 -10.67
N GLU A 77 -18.16 -15.20 -11.00
CA GLU A 77 -18.40 -16.54 -10.45
C GLU A 77 -17.53 -16.84 -9.23
N PHE A 78 -16.35 -16.22 -9.13
CA PHE A 78 -15.41 -16.38 -8.02
C PHE A 78 -16.05 -16.20 -6.64
N ARG A 79 -16.91 -15.18 -6.49
CA ARG A 79 -17.66 -14.96 -5.24
C ARG A 79 -18.57 -16.13 -4.87
N LYS A 80 -19.18 -16.79 -5.86
CA LYS A 80 -20.06 -17.94 -5.64
C LYS A 80 -19.24 -19.14 -5.17
N VAL A 81 -18.08 -19.37 -5.79
CA VAL A 81 -17.16 -20.46 -5.45
C VAL A 81 -16.64 -20.30 -4.01
N LEU A 82 -16.19 -19.11 -3.62
CA LEU A 82 -15.75 -18.86 -2.23
C LEU A 82 -16.88 -19.09 -1.22
N LYS A 83 -18.11 -18.66 -1.54
CA LYS A 83 -19.28 -18.88 -0.69
C LYS A 83 -19.60 -20.36 -0.55
N GLU A 84 -19.52 -21.13 -1.64
CA GLU A 84 -19.75 -22.58 -1.64
C GLU A 84 -18.68 -23.32 -0.83
N ILE A 85 -17.42 -22.97 -1.01
CA ILE A 85 -16.30 -23.52 -0.24
C ILE A 85 -16.48 -23.22 1.26
N HIS A 86 -16.83 -21.98 1.61
CA HIS A 86 -17.08 -21.60 3.01
C HIS A 86 -18.23 -22.40 3.61
N ASN A 87 -19.35 -22.54 2.89
CA ASN A 87 -20.49 -23.34 3.34
C ASN A 87 -20.13 -24.82 3.53
N THR A 88 -19.21 -25.34 2.71
CA THR A 88 -18.79 -26.75 2.79
C THR A 88 -17.78 -26.97 3.92
N GLN A 89 -16.91 -25.99 4.19
CA GLN A 89 -15.79 -26.10 5.13
C GLN A 89 -15.66 -24.83 5.98
N PRO A 90 -16.65 -24.51 6.85
CA PRO A 90 -16.71 -23.24 7.58
C PRO A 90 -15.52 -23.04 8.53
N LEU A 91 -14.97 -24.14 9.06
CA LEU A 91 -13.86 -24.13 10.01
C LEU A 91 -12.53 -23.64 9.41
N LEU A 92 -12.40 -23.63 8.08
CA LEU A 92 -11.12 -23.29 7.45
C LEU A 92 -10.91 -21.79 7.25
N ASN A 93 -11.95 -20.96 7.41
CA ASN A 93 -11.89 -19.50 7.22
C ASN A 93 -11.01 -19.08 6.02
N ILE A 94 -11.25 -19.71 4.87
CA ILE A 94 -10.36 -19.63 3.70
C ILE A 94 -10.23 -18.20 3.22
N THR A 95 -11.34 -17.47 3.15
CA THR A 95 -11.32 -16.06 2.72
C THR A 95 -10.48 -15.19 3.64
N GLY A 96 -10.59 -15.36 4.96
CA GLY A 96 -9.75 -14.61 5.92
C GLY A 96 -8.27 -14.95 5.80
N ARG A 97 -7.92 -16.24 5.62
CA ARG A 97 -6.53 -16.67 5.44
C ARG A 97 -5.92 -16.14 4.16
N VAL A 98 -6.63 -16.24 3.05
CA VAL A 98 -6.17 -15.72 1.76
C VAL A 98 -6.03 -14.20 1.81
N LEU A 99 -6.99 -13.48 2.40
CA LEU A 99 -6.88 -12.03 2.56
C LEU A 99 -5.66 -11.60 3.38
N ASN A 100 -5.41 -12.26 4.51
CA ASN A 100 -4.23 -11.97 5.33
C ASN A 100 -2.94 -12.25 4.56
N TYR A 101 -2.92 -13.32 3.76
CA TYR A 101 -1.78 -13.63 2.90
C TYR A 101 -1.56 -12.56 1.84
N VAL A 102 -2.60 -12.13 1.11
CA VAL A 102 -2.50 -11.07 0.09
C VAL A 102 -2.02 -9.75 0.69
N ARG A 103 -2.55 -9.36 1.85
CA ARG A 103 -2.12 -8.14 2.56
C ARG A 103 -0.67 -8.21 3.00
N LYS A 104 -0.24 -9.39 3.47
CA LYS A 104 1.15 -9.63 3.86
C LYS A 104 2.09 -9.52 2.65
N MET A 105 1.77 -10.17 1.54
CA MET A 105 2.59 -10.13 0.32
C MET A 105 2.72 -8.71 -0.22
N ARG A 106 1.63 -7.93 -0.28
CA ARG A 106 1.72 -6.53 -0.72
C ARG A 106 2.57 -5.66 0.20
N LYS A 107 2.50 -5.93 1.51
CA LYS A 107 3.34 -5.21 2.47
C LYS A 107 4.82 -5.51 2.23
N GLU A 108 5.17 -6.78 2.03
CA GLU A 108 6.53 -7.22 1.73
C GLU A 108 7.02 -6.72 0.36
N GLU A 109 6.17 -6.74 -0.67
CA GLU A 109 6.47 -6.16 -1.99
C GLU A 109 6.73 -4.65 -1.89
N MET A 110 5.91 -3.92 -1.14
CA MET A 110 6.08 -2.49 -0.93
C MET A 110 7.34 -2.17 -0.12
N GLU A 111 7.67 -2.98 0.88
CA GLU A 111 8.91 -2.86 1.66
C GLU A 111 10.13 -3.13 0.78
N HIS A 112 10.12 -4.18 -0.05
CA HIS A 112 11.21 -4.45 -0.99
C HIS A 112 11.33 -3.40 -2.10
N MET A 113 10.22 -2.83 -2.58
CA MET A 113 10.26 -1.71 -3.52
C MET A 113 10.83 -0.45 -2.87
N ALA A 114 10.49 -0.19 -1.59
CA ALA A 114 11.07 0.93 -0.85
C ALA A 114 12.58 0.74 -0.64
N GLU A 115 13.01 -0.47 -0.23
CA GLU A 115 14.42 -0.82 -0.06
C GLU A 115 15.19 -0.81 -1.40
N SER A 116 14.59 -1.31 -2.48
CA SER A 116 15.21 -1.27 -3.81
C SER A 116 15.28 0.15 -4.37
N ALA A 117 14.29 1.00 -4.10
CA ALA A 117 14.32 2.41 -4.45
C ALA A 117 15.41 3.14 -3.66
N GLU A 118 15.61 2.80 -2.39
CA GLU A 118 16.70 3.31 -1.55
C GLU A 118 18.07 2.89 -2.11
N VAL A 119 18.25 1.62 -2.50
CA VAL A 119 19.51 1.12 -3.07
C VAL A 119 19.76 1.66 -4.49
N GLU A 120 18.73 1.78 -5.34
CA GLU A 120 18.88 2.36 -6.68
C GLU A 120 19.21 3.84 -6.60
N PHE A 121 18.61 4.58 -5.66
CA PHE A 121 18.95 5.96 -5.36
C PHE A 121 20.42 6.08 -4.92
N LEU A 122 20.87 5.25 -3.97
CA LEU A 122 22.27 5.25 -3.52
C LEU A 122 23.29 4.78 -4.59
N SER A 123 22.86 3.96 -5.55
CA SER A 123 23.75 3.40 -6.58
C SER A 123 23.90 4.31 -7.81
N ARG A 124 22.93 5.20 -8.06
CA ARG A 124 22.96 6.08 -9.24
C ARG A 124 23.95 7.24 -9.12
N ASP A 125 24.37 7.60 -7.91
CA ASP A 125 25.26 8.74 -7.63
C ASP A 125 26.76 8.44 -7.61
N LEU A 126 27.17 7.18 -7.82
CA LEU A 126 28.61 6.83 -7.80
C LEU A 126 29.25 6.72 -9.20
N SER A 127 28.52 6.95 -10.30
CA SER A 127 29.03 6.75 -11.67
C SER A 127 28.91 7.95 -12.62
N THR A 128 28.43 9.12 -12.17
CA THR A 128 28.54 10.38 -12.93
C THR A 128 29.74 11.19 -12.42
N PRO A 129 30.85 11.27 -13.18
CA PRO A 129 31.94 12.19 -12.85
C PRO A 129 31.47 13.61 -13.21
N GLY A 130 30.79 14.29 -12.28
CA GLY A 130 30.30 15.65 -12.49
C GLY A 130 29.46 16.27 -11.37
N MET A 131 28.93 15.51 -10.40
CA MET A 131 28.07 16.05 -9.32
C MET A 131 28.70 15.88 -7.93
N ARG A 132 29.80 16.60 -7.69
CA ARG A 132 30.37 16.77 -6.34
C ARG A 132 30.21 18.19 -5.78
N ASP A 133 29.38 19.01 -6.41
CA ASP A 133 29.06 20.37 -5.97
C ASP A 133 27.53 20.59 -5.87
N LEU A 134 26.77 19.59 -5.41
CA LEU A 134 25.45 19.90 -4.83
C LEU A 134 25.72 20.47 -3.44
N ALA A 135 25.78 21.80 -3.44
CA ALA A 135 25.97 22.65 -2.30
C ALA A 135 24.96 22.32 -1.21
N GLU A 136 25.44 22.35 0.04
CA GLU A 136 24.63 22.59 1.23
C GLU A 136 23.46 23.52 0.87
N VAL A 137 22.22 23.12 1.15
CA VAL A 137 21.08 24.01 0.94
C VAL A 137 21.33 25.29 1.71
N SER A 138 21.48 26.37 0.95
CA SER A 138 21.82 27.65 1.55
C SER A 138 20.62 28.13 2.35
N ARG A 139 20.89 28.86 3.41
CA ARG A 139 19.86 29.52 4.21
C ARG A 139 18.93 30.39 3.35
N GLU A 140 19.49 30.98 2.30
CA GLU A 140 18.78 31.79 1.31
C GLU A 140 17.76 30.96 0.50
N ASP A 141 18.05 29.70 0.19
CA ASP A 141 17.13 28.79 -0.51
C ASP A 141 15.94 28.40 0.38
N ILE A 142 16.23 28.05 1.64
CA ILE A 142 15.20 27.80 2.65
C ILE A 142 14.32 29.03 2.83
N ARG A 143 14.92 30.23 2.80
CA ARG A 143 14.20 31.49 2.90
C ARG A 143 13.29 31.76 1.71
N ARG A 144 13.78 31.55 0.50
CA ARG A 144 12.97 31.69 -0.72
C ARG A 144 11.79 30.72 -0.71
N ALA A 145 12.01 29.48 -0.31
CA ALA A 145 10.93 28.51 -0.16
C ALA A 145 9.91 28.96 0.90
N PHE A 146 10.35 29.46 2.06
CA PHE A 146 9.45 29.99 3.08
C PHE A 146 8.58 31.14 2.54
N ASP A 147 9.20 32.11 1.86
CA ASP A 147 8.50 33.27 1.31
C ASP A 147 7.52 32.88 0.18
N LEU A 148 7.78 31.79 -0.56
CA LEU A 148 6.85 31.22 -1.54
C LEU A 148 5.62 30.56 -0.90
N LEU A 149 5.78 30.05 0.32
CA LEU A 149 4.70 29.37 1.06
C LEU A 149 3.82 30.31 1.85
N ASP A 150 4.41 31.37 2.37
CA ASP A 150 3.75 32.46 3.07
C ASP A 150 3.03 33.38 2.06
N TYR A 151 1.96 32.87 1.46
CA TYR A 151 1.26 33.57 0.39
C TYR A 151 0.60 34.86 0.88
N ASP A 152 0.20 34.89 2.16
CA ASP A 152 -0.42 36.05 2.79
C ASP A 152 0.60 37.03 3.40
N ARG A 153 1.90 36.65 3.39
CA ARG A 153 3.04 37.44 3.86
C ARG A 153 2.90 37.84 5.32
N THR A 154 2.33 36.97 6.12
CA THR A 154 2.18 37.17 7.57
C THR A 154 3.50 37.01 8.31
N GLY A 155 4.51 36.40 7.68
CA GLY A 155 5.78 36.03 8.27
C GLY A 155 5.73 34.72 9.06
N THR A 156 4.59 34.01 9.01
CA THR A 156 4.40 32.69 9.63
C THR A 156 3.67 31.76 8.65
N LEU A 157 3.99 30.47 8.70
CA LEU A 157 3.31 29.46 7.89
C LEU A 157 2.22 28.79 8.71
N THR A 158 1.00 28.82 8.20
CA THR A 158 -0.13 28.07 8.71
C THR A 158 -0.07 26.62 8.25
N GLN A 159 -0.79 25.74 8.95
CA GLN A 159 -0.87 24.33 8.58
C GLN A 159 -1.46 24.10 7.17
N ALA A 160 -2.33 24.99 6.71
CA ALA A 160 -2.94 24.90 5.38
C ALA A 160 -1.93 25.21 4.26
N GLU A 161 -1.08 26.22 4.47
CA GLU A 161 -0.01 26.60 3.54
C GLU A 161 1.04 25.50 3.45
N LEU A 162 1.42 24.95 4.60
CA LEU A 162 2.32 23.81 4.65
C LEU A 162 1.71 22.58 3.95
N ASP A 163 0.45 22.21 4.22
CA ASP A 163 -0.19 21.06 3.55
C ASP A 163 -0.26 21.25 2.02
N LYS A 164 -0.43 22.48 1.54
CA LYS A 164 -0.41 22.81 0.10
C LYS A 164 0.98 22.62 -0.50
N PHE A 165 2.03 23.12 0.14
CA PHE A 165 3.43 22.88 -0.24
C PHE A 165 3.76 21.39 -0.32
N MET A 166 3.36 20.65 0.71
CA MET A 166 3.66 19.23 0.84
C MET A 166 3.00 18.41 -0.28
N THR A 167 1.90 18.94 -0.80
CA THR A 167 1.19 18.37 -1.94
C THR A 167 1.84 18.77 -3.27
N SER A 168 2.34 20.01 -3.41
CA SER A 168 3.02 20.45 -4.64
C SER A 168 4.39 19.79 -4.81
N VAL A 169 5.11 19.57 -3.72
CA VAL A 169 6.48 19.02 -3.72
C VAL A 169 6.51 17.49 -3.72
N GLY A 170 5.33 16.83 -3.67
CA GLY A 170 5.25 15.38 -3.62
C GLY A 170 5.93 14.82 -2.36
N ALA A 171 5.84 15.53 -1.24
CA ALA A 171 6.43 15.10 0.02
C ALA A 171 5.75 13.82 0.52
N THR A 172 6.58 12.88 1.00
CA THR A 172 6.15 11.59 1.54
C THR A 172 5.31 11.75 2.81
N LEU A 173 4.49 10.74 3.10
CA LEU A 173 3.65 10.68 4.30
C LEU A 173 4.45 10.84 5.62
N SER A 174 5.74 10.48 5.62
CA SER A 174 6.67 10.63 6.75
C SER A 174 6.79 12.09 7.20
N TRP A 175 7.07 12.98 6.24
CA TRP A 175 7.24 14.41 6.51
C TRP A 175 5.92 15.09 6.93
N LYS A 176 4.80 14.68 6.33
CA LYS A 176 3.46 15.16 6.73
C LYS A 176 3.12 14.84 8.17
N LEU A 177 3.52 13.67 8.67
CA LEU A 177 3.32 13.28 10.07
C LEU A 177 4.25 14.03 11.01
N TYR A 178 5.51 14.24 10.61
CA TYR A 178 6.49 14.99 11.39
C TYR A 178 6.05 16.45 11.62
N ALA A 179 5.67 17.15 10.54
CA ALA A 179 5.21 18.54 10.61
C ALA A 179 3.94 18.68 11.47
N ARG A 180 2.96 17.77 11.31
CA ARG A 180 1.71 17.79 12.07
C ARG A 180 1.88 17.57 13.57
N GLY A 181 2.95 16.88 14.00
CA GLY A 181 3.22 16.64 15.41
C GLY A 181 3.86 17.83 16.15
N ARG A 182 4.51 18.75 15.42
CA ARG A 182 5.28 19.85 16.00
C ARG A 182 4.65 21.23 15.83
N ILE A 183 3.85 21.43 14.79
CA ILE A 183 3.22 22.73 14.51
C ILE A 183 1.93 22.84 15.32
N LYS A 184 1.91 23.75 16.30
CA LYS A 184 0.73 23.96 17.17
C LYS A 184 -0.30 24.90 16.56
N THR A 185 0.12 25.94 15.84
CA THR A 185 -0.78 26.90 15.17
C THR A 185 -0.12 27.57 13.96
N GLU A 186 1.09 28.07 14.13
CA GLU A 186 1.85 28.84 13.14
C GLU A 186 3.33 28.50 13.26
N LEU A 187 4.09 28.60 12.16
CA LEU A 187 5.51 28.26 12.09
C LEU A 187 6.31 29.45 11.54
N ASN A 188 7.19 30.05 12.33
CA ASN A 188 8.02 31.16 11.84
C ASN A 188 9.25 30.64 11.06
N PHE A 189 9.94 31.55 10.35
CA PHE A 189 11.10 31.16 9.52
C PHE A 189 12.20 30.41 10.29
N PRO A 190 12.69 30.86 11.47
CA PRO A 190 13.67 30.09 12.24
C PRO A 190 13.22 28.67 12.61
N GLU A 191 11.94 28.48 12.95
CA GLU A 191 11.39 27.17 13.25
C GLU A 191 11.27 26.30 12.00
N PHE A 192 10.89 26.88 10.86
CA PHE A 192 10.88 26.21 9.56
C PHE A 192 12.29 25.79 9.12
N GLU A 193 13.27 26.68 9.26
CA GLU A 193 14.69 26.42 9.00
C GLU A 193 15.21 25.27 9.86
N GLN A 194 14.99 25.31 11.18
CA GLN A 194 15.36 24.21 12.07
C GLN A 194 14.63 22.91 11.73
N MET A 195 13.38 22.98 11.26
CA MET A 195 12.61 21.81 10.86
C MET A 195 13.24 21.14 9.63
N ILE A 196 13.62 21.93 8.61
CA ILE A 196 14.29 21.44 7.39
C ILE A 196 15.65 20.83 7.74
N LEU A 197 16.49 21.54 8.49
CA LEU A 197 17.81 21.07 8.91
C LEU A 197 17.73 19.80 9.79
N ALA A 198 16.79 19.76 10.75
CA ALA A 198 16.61 18.59 11.60
C ALA A 198 16.07 17.36 10.83
N TYR A 199 15.41 17.59 9.69
CA TYR A 199 15.00 16.51 8.80
C TYR A 199 16.18 15.98 7.99
N GLU A 200 17.04 16.86 7.49
CA GLU A 200 18.27 16.46 6.80
C GLU A 200 19.19 15.66 7.72
N GLU A 201 19.37 16.08 8.98
CA GLU A 201 20.19 15.34 9.94
C GLU A 201 19.59 13.97 10.33
N GLY A 202 18.26 13.85 10.34
CA GLY A 202 17.56 12.65 10.82
C GLY A 202 17.13 11.67 9.73
N TYR A 203 16.99 12.16 8.50
CA TYR A 203 16.37 11.48 7.35
C TYR A 203 16.94 11.98 6.00
N PRO A 204 18.28 11.94 5.80
CA PRO A 204 18.94 12.44 4.59
C PRO A 204 18.44 11.77 3.29
N GLU A 205 17.89 10.55 3.39
CA GLU A 205 17.41 9.73 2.27
C GLU A 205 16.17 10.28 1.55
N TYR A 206 15.51 11.32 2.07
CA TYR A 206 14.27 11.86 1.49
C TYR A 206 14.46 13.10 0.60
N GLY A 207 15.70 13.61 0.47
CA GLY A 207 16.09 14.60 -0.53
C GLY A 207 15.19 15.85 -0.57
N LEU A 208 14.93 16.47 0.58
CA LEU A 208 14.14 17.71 0.62
C LEU A 208 14.87 18.86 -0.11
N GLU A 209 16.19 18.83 -0.13
CA GLU A 209 17.05 19.81 -0.79
C GLU A 209 16.72 19.96 -2.29
N GLU A 210 16.80 18.87 -3.05
CA GLU A 210 16.51 18.88 -4.49
C GLU A 210 15.09 19.35 -4.80
N LYS A 211 14.17 19.02 -3.91
CA LYS A 211 12.75 19.36 -4.02
C LYS A 211 12.48 20.84 -3.72
N LEU A 212 13.21 21.43 -2.78
CA LEU A 212 13.17 22.85 -2.48
C LEU A 212 13.78 23.67 -3.62
N VAL A 213 14.96 23.27 -4.09
CA VAL A 213 15.65 23.92 -5.21
C VAL A 213 14.77 23.92 -6.45
N LYS A 214 14.20 22.77 -6.80
CA LYS A 214 13.30 22.65 -7.95
C LYS A 214 12.05 23.53 -7.84
N LEU A 215 11.48 23.68 -6.64
CA LEU A 215 10.32 24.56 -6.46
C LEU A 215 10.69 26.03 -6.69
N VAL A 216 11.87 26.45 -6.23
CA VAL A 216 12.36 27.81 -6.45
C VAL A 216 12.61 28.04 -7.94
N GLU A 217 13.27 27.11 -8.63
CA GLU A 217 13.54 27.19 -10.08
C GLU A 217 12.26 27.22 -10.93
N ASP A 218 11.24 26.43 -10.57
CA ASP A 218 9.95 26.38 -11.32
C ASP A 218 9.13 27.68 -11.19
N THR A 219 9.51 28.62 -10.32
CA THR A 219 8.82 29.90 -10.10
C THR A 219 9.51 31.13 -10.71
N GLU A 220 10.72 31.00 -11.25
CA GLU A 220 11.43 32.03 -12.03
C GLU A 220 11.07 31.99 -13.53
#